data_AF-A0A950SWM2-F1
#
_entry.id   AF-A0A950SWM2-F1
#
_cell.length_a   1.000
_cell.length_b   1.000
_cell.length_c   1.000
_cell.angle_alpha   90.00
_cell.angle_beta   90.00
_cell.angle_gamma   90.00
#
_symmetry.space_group_name_H-M   'P 1'
#
loop_
_entity.id
_entity.type
_entity.pdbx_description
1 polymer ?
#
loop_
_entity_poly.entity_id
_entity_poly.type
_entity_poly.pdbx_seq_one_letter_code
_entity_poly.pdbx_strand_id
1 'polypeptide(L)'
;MKSAYGRRTPAPDYELTCVEPGSPMGELMRRYWQPVCTSDELRDLPRKEELLCEEVVVFRDKRGRVGALDPHCAHRGTSLEWGRIEEEGLRCCYHGWLYDTKGQCIDMPCETAEFRKAMDVWQPAYPAMEYGGLVFVYMGPPGTEPLFPRFDIIDPDRGEDIVLRGMRLWGDYAVGMVRDCNWLQHWENIVDPYHLLMLHQRISGDQFDGALMQGKTDIGWEKTPLGVRYNVIKDLPSGNRMVRHAECIVPNMFIIPSIREPGT
;
A
#
# COMPACT_ATOMS: atom_id res chain seq x y z
N MET A 1 0.65 -45.70 -7.62
CA MET A 1 0.18 -44.46 -6.94
C MET A 1 1.41 -43.70 -6.48
N LYS A 2 1.56 -42.42 -6.87
CA LYS A 2 2.61 -41.56 -6.30
C LYS A 2 2.01 -40.90 -5.06
N SER A 3 2.34 -41.42 -3.88
CA SER A 3 1.86 -40.88 -2.60
C SER A 3 2.57 -39.56 -2.28
N ALA A 4 1.86 -38.64 -1.64
CA ALA A 4 2.46 -37.44 -1.04
C ALA A 4 3.14 -37.74 0.31
N TYR A 5 3.03 -38.98 0.83
CA TYR A 5 3.69 -39.41 2.06
C TYR A 5 5.21 -39.22 1.95
N GLY A 6 5.78 -38.40 2.85
CA GLY A 6 7.19 -38.04 2.85
C GLY A 6 7.57 -36.86 1.95
N ARG A 7 6.62 -36.21 1.26
CA ARG A 7 6.89 -34.96 0.54
C ARG A 7 7.31 -33.88 1.54
N ARG A 8 8.48 -33.28 1.31
CA ARG A 8 8.97 -32.13 2.08
C ARG A 8 8.52 -30.84 1.40
N THR A 9 8.05 -29.88 2.18
CA THR A 9 7.85 -28.51 1.70
C THR A 9 9.21 -27.82 1.68
N PRO A 10 9.64 -27.23 0.55
CA PRO A 10 10.85 -26.41 0.52
C PRO A 10 10.73 -25.24 1.50
N ALA A 11 11.86 -24.82 2.08
CA ALA A 11 11.89 -23.56 2.82
C ALA A 11 11.61 -22.39 1.85
N PRO A 12 11.00 -21.29 2.34
CA PRO A 12 10.83 -20.09 1.53
C PRO A 12 12.19 -19.43 1.26
N ASP A 13 12.25 -18.59 0.23
CA ASP A 13 13.38 -17.70 0.00
C ASP A 13 13.26 -16.50 0.93
N TYR A 14 13.89 -16.60 2.11
CA TYR A 14 13.81 -15.56 3.14
C TYR A 14 14.40 -14.21 2.70
N GLU A 15 15.31 -14.18 1.73
CA GLU A 15 15.86 -12.92 1.21
C GLU A 15 14.78 -12.12 0.48
N LEU A 16 13.86 -12.80 -0.22
CA LEU A 16 12.78 -12.18 -0.99
C LEU A 16 11.46 -12.06 -0.21
N THR A 17 11.12 -13.07 0.59
CA THR A 17 9.78 -13.15 1.19
C THR A 17 9.69 -12.47 2.56
N CYS A 18 10.80 -12.33 3.29
CA CYS A 18 10.78 -11.72 4.61
C CYS A 18 10.89 -10.19 4.49
N VAL A 19 9.93 -9.47 5.07
CA VAL A 19 9.87 -7.99 5.03
C VAL A 19 9.99 -7.35 6.42
N GLU A 20 10.33 -8.15 7.43
CA GLU A 20 10.56 -7.69 8.80
C GLU A 20 11.73 -6.68 8.87
N PRO A 21 11.76 -5.81 9.90
CA PRO A 21 12.91 -4.93 10.15
C PRO A 21 14.25 -5.68 10.16
N GLY A 22 15.25 -5.17 9.45
CA GLY A 22 16.56 -5.80 9.35
C GLY A 22 16.68 -6.96 8.36
N SER A 23 15.58 -7.41 7.74
CA SER A 23 15.64 -8.35 6.61
C SER A 23 16.06 -7.64 5.32
N PRO A 24 16.71 -8.31 4.35
CA PRO A 24 17.14 -7.67 3.09
C PRO A 24 15.99 -7.04 2.31
N MET A 25 14.88 -7.76 2.10
CA MET A 25 13.71 -7.21 1.41
C MET A 25 12.99 -6.16 2.25
N GLY A 26 12.88 -6.33 3.58
CA GLY A 26 12.32 -5.30 4.46
C GLY A 26 13.07 -3.97 4.35
N GLU A 27 14.40 -4.01 4.43
CA GLU A 27 15.26 -2.82 4.30
C GLU A 27 15.19 -2.19 2.91
N LEU A 28 14.96 -3.00 1.85
CA LEU A 28 14.74 -2.51 0.50
C LEU A 28 13.36 -1.81 0.39
N MET A 29 12.29 -2.44 0.86
CA MET A 29 10.93 -1.90 0.76
C MET A 29 10.80 -0.57 1.51
N ARG A 30 11.42 -0.43 2.69
CA ARG A 30 11.44 0.82 3.47
C ARG A 30 12.08 2.00 2.73
N ARG A 31 12.86 1.77 1.67
CA ARG A 31 13.41 2.85 0.83
C ARG A 31 12.37 3.50 -0.08
N TYR A 32 11.13 3.01 -0.10
CA TYR A 32 10.05 3.51 -0.92
C TYR A 32 8.89 4.03 -0.07
N TRP A 33 8.16 5.00 -0.61
CA TRP A 33 6.91 5.49 -0.02
C TRP A 33 5.85 4.39 -0.03
N GLN A 34 5.38 4.02 1.16
CA GLN A 34 4.40 2.95 1.37
C GLN A 34 2.99 3.53 1.41
N PRO A 35 2.07 3.12 0.51
CA PRO A 35 0.67 3.45 0.67
C PRO A 35 0.12 2.75 1.91
N VAL A 36 -0.55 3.48 2.80
CA VAL A 36 -1.00 2.95 4.09
C VAL A 36 -2.52 2.91 4.23
N CYS A 37 -3.22 3.95 3.75
CA CYS A 37 -4.68 4.03 3.74
C CYS A 37 -5.16 4.99 2.66
N THR A 38 -6.46 5.02 2.39
CA THR A 38 -7.04 6.07 1.55
C THR A 38 -7.26 7.34 2.35
N SER A 39 -7.24 8.48 1.68
CA SER A 39 -7.41 9.80 2.29
C SER A 39 -8.74 9.93 3.06
N ASP A 40 -9.81 9.31 2.57
CA ASP A 40 -11.16 9.31 3.17
C ASP A 40 -11.31 8.38 4.40
N GLU A 41 -10.31 7.55 4.68
CA GLU A 41 -10.22 6.77 5.90
C GLU A 41 -9.71 7.59 7.09
N LEU A 42 -8.92 8.65 6.85
CA LEU A 42 -8.46 9.56 7.90
C LEU A 42 -9.53 10.59 8.24
N ARG A 43 -10.42 10.21 9.16
CA ARG A 43 -11.56 11.02 9.65
C ARG A 43 -11.24 11.67 11.00
N ASP A 44 -12.14 11.51 11.97
CA ASP A 44 -12.08 12.10 13.31
C ASP A 44 -11.32 11.24 14.34
N LEU A 45 -10.98 10.01 13.98
CA LEU A 45 -10.20 9.08 14.80
C LEU A 45 -8.87 8.76 14.12
N PRO A 46 -7.78 8.60 14.89
CA PRO A 46 -6.54 8.04 14.36
C PRO A 46 -6.78 6.58 13.94
N ARG A 47 -5.94 6.08 13.04
CA ARG A 47 -5.98 4.68 12.60
C ARG A 47 -4.65 4.01 12.89
N LYS A 48 -4.72 2.81 13.45
CA LYS A 48 -3.56 1.93 13.54
C LYS A 48 -3.53 1.05 12.30
N GLU A 49 -2.38 1.02 11.65
CA GLU A 49 -2.12 0.20 10.47
C GLU A 49 -0.85 -0.62 10.71
N GLU A 50 -0.74 -1.78 10.07
CA GLU A 50 0.46 -2.62 10.10
C GLU A 50 1.02 -2.71 8.68
N LEU A 51 2.28 -2.30 8.52
CA LEU A 51 2.99 -2.45 7.26
C LEU A 51 4.44 -2.86 7.50
N LEU A 52 4.94 -3.77 6.65
CA LEU A 52 6.29 -4.31 6.76
C LEU A 52 6.59 -4.85 8.18
N CYS A 53 5.60 -5.52 8.79
CA CYS A 53 5.67 -6.10 10.14
C CYS A 53 5.90 -5.07 11.27
N GLU A 54 5.54 -3.81 11.05
CA GLU A 54 5.59 -2.73 12.04
C GLU A 54 4.23 -2.04 12.15
N GLU A 55 3.86 -1.64 13.37
CA GLU A 55 2.65 -0.87 13.63
C GLU A 55 2.93 0.63 13.49
N VAL A 56 1.96 1.36 12.93
CA VAL A 56 1.97 2.82 12.82
C VAL A 56 0.60 3.39 13.12
N VAL A 57 0.55 4.54 13.79
CA VAL A 57 -0.67 5.32 13.98
C VAL A 57 -0.66 6.50 13.01
N VAL A 58 -1.59 6.47 12.05
CA VAL A 58 -1.79 7.52 11.05
C VAL A 58 -3.01 8.36 11.39
N PHE A 59 -2.91 9.68 11.20
CA PHE A 59 -4.00 10.61 11.51
C PHE A 59 -3.91 11.85 10.62
N ARG A 60 -5.04 12.57 10.53
CA ARG A 60 -5.13 13.89 9.92
C ARG A 60 -5.51 14.89 11.01
N ASP A 61 -4.67 15.87 11.29
CA ASP A 61 -5.02 16.91 12.25
C ASP A 61 -6.13 17.84 11.72
N LYS A 62 -6.69 18.70 12.58
CA LYS A 62 -7.77 19.60 12.14
C LYS A 62 -7.31 20.72 11.21
N ARG A 63 -5.99 20.90 11.02
CA ARG A 63 -5.40 21.75 9.98
C ARG A 63 -5.24 21.01 8.64
N GLY A 64 -5.64 19.74 8.57
CA GLY A 64 -5.59 18.92 7.36
C GLY A 64 -4.23 18.27 7.09
N ARG A 65 -3.26 18.39 8.01
CA ARG A 65 -1.93 17.80 7.88
C ARG A 65 -1.97 16.33 8.28
N VAL A 66 -1.27 15.49 7.52
CA VAL A 66 -1.13 14.06 7.83
C VAL A 66 0.08 13.85 8.73
N GLY A 67 -0.08 13.00 9.75
CA GLY A 67 1.00 12.52 10.60
C GLY A 67 1.00 10.98 10.69
N ALA A 68 2.17 10.41 10.93
CA ALA A 68 2.37 8.99 11.15
C ALA A 68 3.35 8.81 12.33
N LEU A 69 2.87 8.22 13.43
CA LEU A 69 3.62 8.08 14.68
C LEU A 69 3.78 6.60 15.03
N ASP A 70 4.87 6.28 15.74
CA ASP A 70 4.94 5.03 16.49
C ASP A 70 3.74 4.94 17.45
N PRO A 71 3.10 3.76 17.60
CA PRO A 71 1.87 3.62 18.36
C PRO A 71 2.05 3.86 19.86
N HIS A 72 3.24 3.73 20.43
CA HIS A 72 3.42 3.74 21.88
C HIS A 72 3.94 5.08 22.38
N CYS A 73 3.06 5.81 23.09
CA CYS A 73 3.35 7.15 23.62
C CYS A 73 4.66 7.19 24.44
N ALA A 74 5.56 8.11 24.10
CA ALA A 74 6.88 8.30 24.72
C ALA A 74 6.85 8.54 26.25
N HIS A 75 5.69 8.89 26.81
CA HIS A 75 5.52 9.03 28.26
C HIS A 75 5.50 7.66 28.97
N ARG A 76 4.54 6.78 28.65
CA ARG A 76 4.30 5.50 29.38
C ARG A 76 3.83 4.35 28.48
N GLY A 77 4.00 4.45 27.17
CA GLY A 77 3.71 3.40 26.20
C GLY A 77 2.23 3.18 25.87
N THR A 78 1.32 4.05 26.32
CA THR A 78 -0.10 3.96 25.95
C THR A 78 -0.27 4.07 24.44
N SER A 79 -1.10 3.19 23.87
CA SER A 79 -1.43 3.18 22.45
C SER A 79 -2.07 4.50 22.03
N LEU A 80 -1.47 5.14 21.02
CA LEU A 80 -1.94 6.38 20.40
C LEU A 80 -3.11 6.15 19.44
N GLU A 81 -3.45 4.89 19.12
CA GLU A 81 -4.66 4.55 18.36
C GLU A 81 -5.95 5.00 19.08
N TRP A 82 -5.88 5.19 20.40
CA TRP A 82 -6.98 5.71 21.21
C TRP A 82 -6.85 7.21 21.49
N GLY A 83 -5.92 7.89 20.81
CA GLY A 83 -5.69 9.31 20.93
C GLY A 83 -6.82 10.16 20.36
N ARG A 84 -6.85 11.43 20.74
CA ARG A 84 -7.80 12.42 20.23
C ARG A 84 -7.11 13.36 19.26
N ILE A 85 -7.66 13.49 18.06
CA ILE A 85 -7.19 14.43 17.05
C ILE A 85 -7.51 15.88 17.48
N GLU A 86 -6.50 16.75 17.44
CA GLU A 86 -6.60 18.17 17.78
C GLU A 86 -6.13 19.06 16.62
N GLU A 87 -6.17 20.38 16.81
CA GLU A 87 -5.76 21.37 15.79
C GLU A 87 -4.33 21.15 15.29
N GLU A 88 -3.43 20.77 16.20
CA GLU A 88 -2.00 20.70 15.90
C GLU A 88 -1.39 19.32 16.14
N GLY A 89 -2.19 18.26 16.16
CA GLY A 89 -1.63 16.92 16.39
C GLY A 89 -2.58 15.89 16.96
N LEU A 90 -1.99 14.88 17.59
CA LEU A 90 -2.67 13.76 18.24
C LEU A 90 -2.40 13.78 19.75
N ARG A 91 -3.45 13.93 20.54
CA ARG A 91 -3.36 13.91 22.01
C ARG A 91 -3.50 12.50 22.55
N CYS A 92 -2.50 12.06 23.31
CA CYS A 92 -2.56 10.80 24.04
C CYS A 92 -3.71 10.81 25.07
N CYS A 93 -4.53 9.75 25.07
CA CYS A 93 -5.68 9.63 25.96
C CYS A 93 -5.32 9.44 27.44
N TYR A 94 -4.08 9.10 27.76
CA TYR A 94 -3.71 8.77 29.14
C TYR A 94 -3.45 10.03 29.98
N HIS A 95 -2.39 10.77 29.67
CA HIS A 95 -1.97 11.96 30.42
C HIS A 95 -1.97 13.23 29.56
N GLY A 96 -2.56 13.15 28.37
CA GLY A 96 -2.81 14.31 27.53
C GLY A 96 -1.58 14.88 26.82
N TRP A 97 -0.44 14.17 26.74
CA TRP A 97 0.68 14.65 25.91
C TRP A 97 0.23 14.76 24.45
N LEU A 98 0.45 15.92 23.84
CA LEU A 98 0.07 16.24 22.47
C LEU A 98 1.31 16.22 21.59
N TYR A 99 1.27 15.41 20.53
CA TYR A 99 2.35 15.32 19.54
C TYR A 99 1.90 15.89 18.22
N ASP A 100 2.73 16.71 17.59
CA ASP A 100 2.48 17.22 16.24
C ASP A 100 2.69 16.13 15.16
N THR A 101 2.46 16.47 13.89
CA THR A 101 2.62 15.52 12.78
C THR A 101 4.05 15.06 12.54
N LYS A 102 5.04 15.71 13.14
CA LYS A 102 6.47 15.35 13.10
C LYS A 102 6.92 14.61 14.37
N GLY A 103 6.02 14.40 15.31
CA GLY A 103 6.29 13.74 16.58
C GLY A 103 6.76 14.66 17.70
N GLN A 104 6.91 15.97 17.49
CA GLN A 104 7.31 16.88 18.57
C GLN A 104 6.21 16.95 19.63
N CYS A 105 6.55 16.76 20.91
CA CYS A 105 5.61 16.97 22.00
C CYS A 105 5.41 18.47 22.24
N ILE A 106 4.25 18.99 21.86
CA ILE A 106 3.94 20.43 21.87
C ILE A 106 3.10 20.86 23.07
N ASP A 107 2.53 19.92 23.82
CA ASP A 107 1.81 20.21 25.07
C ASP A 107 1.81 19.01 26.04
N MET A 108 1.90 19.31 27.34
CA MET A 108 1.94 18.34 28.44
C MET A 108 1.09 18.87 29.61
N PRO A 109 -0.24 18.68 29.59
CA PRO A 109 -1.17 19.40 30.45
C PRO A 109 -1.02 19.10 31.95
N CYS A 110 -0.47 17.93 32.29
CA CYS A 110 -0.22 17.52 33.67
C CYS A 110 1.13 17.98 34.22
N GLU A 111 1.98 18.59 33.39
CA GLU A 111 3.34 18.98 33.76
C GLU A 111 3.46 20.47 34.12
N THR A 112 4.44 20.79 34.95
CA THR A 112 4.72 22.19 35.33
C THR A 112 5.16 23.01 34.12
N ALA A 113 5.01 24.33 34.19
CA ALA A 113 5.47 25.22 33.13
C ALA A 113 7.00 25.17 32.97
N GLU A 114 7.71 24.99 34.08
CA GLU A 114 9.16 24.82 34.12
C GLU A 114 9.59 23.54 33.40
N PHE A 115 8.90 22.42 33.66
CA PHE A 115 9.16 21.14 32.99
C PHE A 115 8.91 21.24 31.49
N ARG A 116 7.76 21.79 31.09
CA ARG A 116 7.40 21.98 29.67
C ARG A 116 8.40 22.84 28.89
N LYS A 117 9.01 23.84 29.54
CA LYS A 117 10.05 24.69 28.92
C LYS A 117 11.40 24.00 28.81
N ALA A 118 11.69 23.04 29.69
CA ALA A 118 12.99 22.39 29.79
C ALA A 118 13.08 21.11 28.95
N MET A 119 11.95 20.47 28.64
CA MET A 119 11.92 19.17 27.97
C MET A 119 11.72 19.28 26.47
N ASP A 120 12.55 18.56 25.72
CA ASP A 120 12.47 18.39 24.26
C ASP A 120 12.13 16.92 23.96
N VAL A 121 10.85 16.58 24.11
CA VAL A 121 10.34 15.22 23.93
C VAL A 121 9.83 15.03 22.52
N TRP A 122 10.21 13.90 21.91
CA TRP A 122 9.74 13.49 20.60
C TRP A 122 9.15 12.09 20.66
N GLN A 123 7.94 11.94 20.11
CA GLN A 123 7.39 10.66 19.69
C GLN A 123 8.09 10.23 18.39
N PRO A 124 8.55 8.98 18.27
CA PRO A 124 9.04 8.49 16.99
C PRO A 124 7.97 8.65 15.91
N ALA A 125 8.38 9.21 14.78
CA ALA A 125 7.49 9.60 13.70
C ALA A 125 8.09 9.23 12.35
N TYR A 126 7.22 9.01 11.39
CA TYR A 126 7.58 8.72 10.00
C TYR A 126 7.17 9.89 9.12
N PRO A 127 7.99 10.28 8.12
CA PRO A 127 7.53 11.19 7.08
C PRO A 127 6.25 10.64 6.44
N ALA A 128 5.23 11.48 6.38
CA ALA A 128 3.94 11.13 5.82
C ALA A 128 3.45 12.21 4.87
N MET A 129 2.74 11.80 3.83
CA MET A 129 2.13 12.72 2.87
C MET A 129 0.85 12.15 2.29
N GLU A 130 0.04 13.04 1.75
CA GLU A 130 -1.15 12.67 0.99
C GLU A 130 -0.96 13.07 -0.47
N TYR A 131 -1.29 12.16 -1.38
CA TYR A 131 -1.29 12.40 -2.81
C TYR A 131 -2.23 11.45 -3.54
N GLY A 132 -2.96 11.95 -4.54
CA GLY A 132 -3.84 11.10 -5.36
C GLY A 132 -4.89 10.33 -4.55
N GLY A 133 -5.43 10.93 -3.49
CA GLY A 133 -6.43 10.27 -2.62
C GLY A 133 -5.89 9.14 -1.73
N LEU A 134 -4.57 8.98 -1.66
CA LEU A 134 -3.88 8.00 -0.83
C LEU A 134 -2.98 8.70 0.19
N VAL A 135 -2.80 8.04 1.34
CA VAL A 135 -1.82 8.42 2.35
C VAL A 135 -0.60 7.52 2.20
N PHE A 136 0.57 8.14 2.22
CA PHE A 136 1.86 7.48 2.12
C PHE A 136 2.71 7.74 3.35
N VAL A 137 3.46 6.72 3.76
CA VAL A 137 4.42 6.77 4.85
C VAL A 137 5.78 6.29 4.36
N TYR A 138 6.84 6.99 4.73
CA TYR A 138 8.21 6.55 4.50
C TYR A 138 8.77 5.92 5.78
N MET A 139 9.11 4.64 5.73
CA MET A 139 9.63 3.88 6.87
C MET A 139 11.14 3.65 6.83
N GLY A 140 11.84 4.27 5.88
CA GLY A 140 13.29 4.15 5.76
C GLY A 140 14.03 5.12 6.68
N PRO A 141 15.37 5.14 6.60
CA PRO A 141 16.19 6.03 7.41
C PRO A 141 15.85 7.51 7.17
N PRO A 142 15.64 8.29 8.24
CA PRO A 142 15.28 9.70 8.13
C PRO A 142 16.27 10.51 7.27
N GLY A 143 15.75 11.41 6.43
CA GLY A 143 16.57 12.24 5.54
C GLY A 143 17.06 11.51 4.28
N THR A 144 16.64 10.27 4.06
CA THR A 144 16.94 9.49 2.85
C THR A 144 15.69 9.16 2.04
N GLU A 145 14.62 9.92 2.26
CA GLU A 145 13.36 9.82 1.52
C GLU A 145 13.64 10.01 0.02
N PRO A 146 13.20 9.09 -0.86
CA PRO A 146 13.30 9.33 -2.29
C PRO A 146 12.30 10.41 -2.70
N LEU A 147 12.55 11.02 -3.87
CA LEU A 147 11.52 11.81 -4.53
C LEU A 147 10.25 10.98 -4.71
N PHE A 148 9.11 11.56 -4.33
CA PHE A 148 7.83 10.89 -4.46
C PHE A 148 7.51 10.64 -5.95
N PRO A 149 7.23 9.39 -6.36
CA PRO A 149 6.92 9.08 -7.74
C PRO A 149 5.54 9.64 -8.10
N ARG A 150 5.51 10.60 -9.02
CA ARG A 150 4.26 11.13 -9.58
C ARG A 150 3.83 10.29 -10.77
N PHE A 151 2.75 9.54 -10.61
CA PHE A 151 2.12 8.82 -11.70
C PHE A 151 0.96 9.66 -12.24
N ASP A 152 0.93 9.81 -13.57
CA ASP A 152 -0.10 10.57 -14.28
C ASP A 152 -1.52 10.10 -13.99
N ILE A 153 -1.70 8.80 -13.76
CA ILE A 153 -3.00 8.18 -13.43
C ILE A 153 -3.54 8.51 -12.03
N ILE A 154 -2.70 9.01 -11.12
CA ILE A 154 -3.14 9.45 -9.77
C ILE A 154 -2.88 10.93 -9.52
N ASP A 155 -2.41 11.66 -10.53
CA ASP A 155 -2.08 13.07 -10.40
C ASP A 155 -3.36 13.92 -10.43
N PRO A 156 -3.74 14.58 -9.33
CA PRO A 156 -4.97 15.39 -9.27
C PRO A 156 -4.94 16.57 -10.25
N ASP A 157 -3.76 16.99 -10.71
CA ASP A 157 -3.58 18.11 -11.64
C ASP A 157 -3.81 17.68 -13.12
N ARG A 158 -4.02 16.38 -13.40
CA ARG A 158 -4.06 15.82 -14.78
C ARG A 158 -5.44 15.63 -15.43
N GLY A 159 -6.49 16.26 -14.91
CA GLY A 159 -7.76 16.47 -15.63
C GLY A 159 -8.96 15.72 -15.07
N GLU A 160 -10.16 16.15 -15.48
CA GLU A 160 -11.46 15.73 -14.94
C GLU A 160 -11.86 14.29 -15.31
N ASP A 161 -11.12 13.63 -16.22
CA ASP A 161 -11.42 12.29 -16.74
C ASP A 161 -10.94 11.15 -15.81
N ILE A 162 -10.10 11.46 -14.81
CA ILE A 162 -9.59 10.47 -13.86
C ILE A 162 -10.38 10.56 -12.55
N VAL A 163 -11.32 9.63 -12.37
CA VAL A 163 -11.99 9.47 -11.08
C VAL A 163 -11.21 8.46 -10.25
N LEU A 164 -10.42 8.97 -9.30
CA LEU A 164 -9.79 8.14 -8.28
C LEU A 164 -10.87 7.55 -7.37
N ARG A 165 -11.21 6.29 -7.61
CA ARG A 165 -12.04 5.50 -6.70
C ARG A 165 -11.13 4.47 -6.07
N GLY A 166 -10.97 4.53 -4.74
CA GLY A 166 -10.50 3.38 -3.99
C GLY A 166 -11.37 2.20 -4.38
N MET A 167 -10.81 1.22 -5.08
CA MET A 167 -11.58 0.09 -5.58
C MET A 167 -11.87 -0.82 -4.40
N ARG A 168 -12.97 -0.55 -3.70
CA ARG A 168 -13.57 -1.44 -2.72
C ARG A 168 -14.20 -2.63 -3.45
N LEU A 169 -13.36 -3.53 -3.96
CA LEU A 169 -13.82 -4.71 -4.71
C LEU A 169 -14.75 -5.58 -3.86
N TRP A 170 -14.60 -5.53 -2.52
CA TRP A 170 -15.31 -6.40 -1.58
C TRP A 170 -15.48 -5.69 -0.21
N GLY A 171 -16.60 -5.01 0.02
CA GLY A 171 -16.96 -4.43 1.34
C GLY A 171 -16.45 -3.01 1.64
N ASP A 172 -16.31 -2.65 2.92
CA ASP A 172 -16.02 -1.28 3.39
C ASP A 172 -14.53 -0.90 3.45
N TYR A 173 -13.61 -1.75 2.96
CA TYR A 173 -12.16 -1.53 3.05
C TYR A 173 -11.63 -0.86 1.78
N ALA A 174 -11.02 0.32 1.93
CA ALA A 174 -10.59 1.18 0.81
C ALA A 174 -9.15 0.90 0.35
N VAL A 175 -8.29 0.38 1.22
CA VAL A 175 -7.13 -0.44 0.85
C VAL A 175 -7.55 -1.90 0.92
N GLY A 176 -7.34 -2.64 -0.17
CA GLY A 176 -7.90 -3.97 -0.39
C GLY A 176 -7.69 -4.94 0.77
N MET A 177 -8.59 -5.92 0.87
CA MET A 177 -8.53 -7.06 1.79
C MET A 177 -7.08 -7.44 2.16
N VAL A 178 -6.78 -7.50 3.46
CA VAL A 178 -5.57 -8.18 3.94
C VAL A 178 -5.65 -9.63 3.46
N ARG A 179 -4.75 -10.00 2.56
CA ARG A 179 -4.64 -11.36 2.07
C ARG A 179 -3.67 -12.09 2.98
N ASP A 180 -4.12 -13.19 3.54
CA ASP A 180 -3.28 -14.07 4.37
C ASP A 180 -2.33 -14.89 3.49
N CYS A 181 -1.41 -14.19 2.85
CA CYS A 181 -0.36 -14.74 2.00
C CYS A 181 0.86 -13.82 2.00
N ASN A 182 2.00 -14.35 1.55
CA ASN A 182 3.19 -13.51 1.39
C ASN A 182 2.97 -12.47 0.29
N TRP A 183 3.52 -11.26 0.47
CA TRP A 183 3.44 -10.17 -0.51
C TRP A 183 3.79 -10.66 -1.93
N LEU A 184 4.84 -11.49 -2.05
CA LEU A 184 5.34 -11.97 -3.34
C LEU A 184 4.30 -12.79 -4.10
N GLN A 185 3.47 -13.57 -3.40
CA GLN A 185 2.42 -14.38 -4.05
C GLN A 185 1.37 -13.49 -4.73
N HIS A 186 1.07 -12.32 -4.15
CA HIS A 186 0.17 -11.36 -4.77
C HIS A 186 0.81 -10.74 -6.02
N TRP A 187 2.09 -10.39 -5.93
CA TRP A 187 2.86 -9.80 -7.02
C TRP A 187 3.10 -10.76 -8.19
N GLU A 188 3.41 -12.03 -7.92
CA GLU A 188 3.51 -13.07 -8.95
C GLU A 188 2.17 -13.31 -9.65
N ASN A 189 1.06 -13.31 -8.90
CA ASN A 189 -0.26 -13.46 -9.50
C ASN A 189 -0.58 -12.33 -10.49
N ILE A 190 -0.19 -11.09 -10.19
CA ILE A 190 -0.38 -9.94 -11.08
C ILE A 190 0.32 -10.16 -12.42
N VAL A 191 1.51 -10.77 -12.43
CA VAL A 191 2.30 -10.97 -13.67
C VAL A 191 2.11 -12.35 -14.31
N ASP A 192 1.16 -13.16 -13.84
CA ASP A 192 0.80 -14.45 -14.42
C ASP A 192 -0.43 -14.32 -15.34
N PRO A 193 -0.26 -14.14 -16.66
CA PRO A 193 -1.40 -14.09 -17.58
C PRO A 193 -2.13 -15.43 -17.74
N TYR A 194 -1.56 -16.57 -17.32
CA TYR A 194 -2.22 -17.87 -17.49
C TYR A 194 -3.40 -18.06 -16.54
N HIS A 195 -3.33 -17.54 -15.30
CA HIS A 195 -4.46 -17.62 -14.38
C HIS A 195 -5.68 -16.84 -14.92
N LEU A 196 -5.47 -15.76 -15.68
CA LEU A 196 -6.55 -15.04 -16.36
C LEU A 196 -7.31 -15.94 -17.34
N LEU A 197 -6.59 -16.76 -18.11
CA LEU A 197 -7.20 -17.64 -19.11
C LEU A 197 -7.91 -18.85 -18.48
N MET A 198 -7.43 -19.35 -17.35
CA MET A 198 -7.93 -20.60 -16.75
C MET A 198 -8.87 -20.38 -15.56
N LEU A 199 -8.45 -19.57 -14.59
CA LEU A 199 -9.20 -19.33 -13.36
C LEU A 199 -10.40 -18.43 -13.63
N HIS A 200 -10.15 -17.27 -14.26
CA HIS A 200 -11.18 -16.24 -14.47
C HIS A 200 -12.19 -16.57 -15.57
N GLN A 201 -11.94 -17.61 -16.36
CA GLN A 201 -12.91 -18.18 -17.30
C GLN A 201 -13.91 -19.13 -16.60
N ARG A 202 -13.50 -19.81 -15.52
CA ARG A 202 -14.22 -21.00 -15.01
C ARG A 202 -14.84 -20.85 -13.63
N ILE A 203 -14.19 -20.13 -12.72
CA ILE A 203 -14.44 -20.28 -11.26
C ILE A 203 -15.23 -19.10 -10.66
N SER A 204 -15.56 -18.06 -11.43
CA SER A 204 -16.35 -16.92 -10.93
C SER A 204 -17.36 -16.36 -11.95
N GLY A 205 -17.70 -17.15 -12.98
CA GLY A 205 -18.29 -16.62 -14.22
C GLY A 205 -17.24 -15.94 -15.10
N ASP A 206 -17.62 -15.48 -16.30
CA ASP A 206 -16.75 -14.66 -17.15
C ASP A 206 -16.53 -13.29 -16.47
N GLN A 207 -15.44 -13.16 -15.70
CA GLN A 207 -14.99 -11.86 -15.17
C GLN A 207 -14.41 -10.96 -16.28
N PHE A 208 -14.04 -11.58 -17.40
CA PHE A 208 -13.60 -10.93 -18.62
C PHE A 208 -14.43 -11.47 -19.79
N ASP A 209 -14.81 -10.61 -20.71
CA ASP A 209 -15.55 -10.96 -21.92
C ASP A 209 -14.76 -10.62 -23.20
N GLY A 210 -15.33 -10.95 -24.35
CA GLY A 210 -14.84 -10.48 -25.65
C GLY A 210 -13.52 -11.11 -26.10
N ALA A 211 -12.62 -10.26 -26.63
CA ALA A 211 -11.41 -10.65 -27.33
C ALA A 211 -10.43 -11.48 -26.46
N LEU A 212 -10.44 -11.26 -25.14
CA LEU A 212 -9.54 -11.98 -24.21
C LEU A 212 -9.83 -13.47 -24.14
N MET A 213 -11.05 -13.93 -24.39
CA MET A 213 -11.43 -15.35 -24.28
C MET A 213 -11.36 -16.11 -25.61
N GLN A 214 -10.90 -15.48 -26.69
CA GLN A 214 -10.90 -16.07 -28.02
C GLN A 214 -9.48 -16.38 -28.53
N GLY A 215 -9.40 -17.36 -29.44
CA GLY A 215 -8.21 -17.61 -30.24
C GLY A 215 -7.00 -18.18 -29.50
N LYS A 216 -5.93 -18.42 -30.27
CA LYS A 216 -4.62 -18.80 -29.73
C LYS A 216 -4.00 -17.59 -29.05
N THR A 217 -3.36 -17.82 -27.90
CA THR A 217 -2.71 -16.76 -27.13
C THR A 217 -1.20 -16.88 -27.22
N ASP A 218 -0.55 -15.78 -27.58
CA ASP A 218 0.90 -15.61 -27.42
C ASP A 218 1.16 -14.80 -26.14
N ILE A 219 2.09 -15.29 -25.32
CA ILE A 219 2.38 -14.76 -23.99
C ILE A 219 3.89 -14.58 -23.86
N GLY A 220 4.29 -13.38 -23.45
CA GLY A 220 5.68 -13.07 -23.14
C GLY A 220 5.80 -12.14 -21.94
N TRP A 221 7.01 -12.04 -21.41
CA TRP A 221 7.37 -11.11 -20.35
C TRP A 221 8.53 -10.25 -20.80
N GLU A 222 8.52 -8.99 -20.38
CA GLU A 222 9.64 -8.10 -20.54
C GLU A 222 9.97 -7.41 -19.22
N LYS A 223 11.26 -7.21 -18.99
CA LYS A 223 11.73 -6.36 -17.90
C LYS A 223 11.61 -4.92 -18.33
N THR A 224 10.96 -4.10 -17.52
CA THR A 224 10.86 -2.65 -17.72
C THR A 224 11.81 -1.93 -16.75
N PRO A 225 12.06 -0.62 -16.94
CA PRO A 225 12.78 0.16 -15.93
C PRO A 225 12.07 0.23 -14.57
N LEU A 226 10.77 -0.05 -14.52
CA LEU A 226 9.92 0.05 -13.33
C LEU A 226 9.58 -1.32 -12.69
N GLY A 227 9.78 -2.41 -13.42
CA GLY A 227 9.52 -3.76 -12.92
C GLY A 227 9.40 -4.78 -14.04
N VAL A 228 8.27 -5.48 -14.10
CA VAL A 228 8.01 -6.56 -15.07
C VAL A 228 6.64 -6.38 -15.70
N ARG A 229 6.60 -6.48 -17.02
CA ARG A 229 5.36 -6.45 -17.80
C ARG A 229 5.13 -7.80 -18.45
N TYR A 230 3.91 -8.33 -18.37
CA TYR A 230 3.49 -9.39 -19.27
C TYR A 230 2.79 -8.80 -20.49
N ASN A 231 2.88 -9.53 -21.59
CA ASN A 231 2.28 -9.21 -22.87
C ASN A 231 1.42 -10.39 -23.30
N VAL A 232 0.13 -10.13 -23.54
CA VAL A 232 -0.81 -11.08 -24.13
C VAL A 232 -1.18 -10.57 -25.51
N ILE A 233 -0.79 -11.31 -26.55
CA ILE A 233 -1.08 -10.97 -27.94
C ILE A 233 -1.97 -12.05 -28.55
N LYS A 234 -3.05 -11.62 -29.22
CA LYS A 234 -3.97 -12.53 -29.90
C LYS A 234 -4.39 -11.98 -31.26
N ASP A 235 -4.43 -12.86 -32.26
CA ASP A 235 -5.12 -12.60 -33.51
C ASP A 235 -6.58 -13.08 -33.37
N LEU A 236 -7.53 -12.18 -33.62
CA LEU A 236 -8.96 -12.43 -33.43
C LEU A 236 -9.62 -12.94 -34.72
N PRO A 237 -10.74 -13.68 -34.63
CA PRO A 237 -11.49 -14.13 -35.81
C PRO A 237 -11.96 -13.00 -36.73
N SER A 238 -12.10 -11.78 -36.22
CA SER A 238 -12.41 -10.57 -36.99
C SER A 238 -11.28 -10.10 -37.91
N GLY A 239 -10.06 -10.63 -37.75
CA GLY A 239 -8.85 -10.13 -38.41
C GLY A 239 -8.12 -9.04 -37.62
N ASN A 240 -8.70 -8.53 -36.53
CA ASN A 240 -8.04 -7.59 -35.62
C ASN A 240 -7.01 -8.29 -34.73
N ARG A 241 -6.03 -7.53 -34.25
CA ARG A 241 -5.06 -7.98 -33.25
C ARG A 241 -5.31 -7.31 -31.91
N MET A 242 -5.45 -8.11 -30.86
CA MET A 242 -5.53 -7.66 -29.48
C MET A 242 -4.15 -7.72 -28.83
N VAL A 243 -3.79 -6.65 -28.14
CA VAL A 243 -2.57 -6.56 -27.34
C VAL A 243 -2.95 -6.06 -25.96
N ARG A 244 -2.66 -6.87 -24.94
CA ARG A 244 -2.94 -6.57 -23.54
C ARG A 244 -1.66 -6.62 -22.73
N HIS A 245 -1.44 -5.57 -21.94
CA HIS A 245 -0.27 -5.41 -21.08
C HIS A 245 -0.70 -5.20 -19.64
N ALA A 246 -0.23 -6.01 -18.71
CA ALA A 246 -0.21 -5.59 -17.31
C ALA A 246 1.21 -5.51 -16.82
N GLU A 247 1.44 -4.55 -15.93
CA GLU A 247 2.77 -4.24 -15.43
C GLU A 247 2.75 -4.20 -13.91
N CYS A 248 3.72 -4.88 -13.34
CA CYS A 248 4.07 -4.85 -11.94
C CYS A 248 5.17 -3.79 -11.79
N ILE A 249 4.89 -2.75 -11.00
CA ILE A 249 5.75 -1.60 -10.74
C ILE A 249 6.15 -1.61 -9.27
N VAL A 250 7.31 -2.21 -9.01
CA VAL A 250 7.75 -2.50 -7.64
C VAL A 250 8.11 -1.23 -6.86
N PRO A 251 7.91 -1.21 -5.53
CA PRO A 251 7.32 -2.29 -4.72
C PRO A 251 5.81 -2.17 -4.50
N ASN A 252 5.14 -1.10 -4.97
CA ASN A 252 3.83 -0.70 -4.44
C ASN A 252 2.72 -0.47 -5.48
N MET A 253 2.99 -0.66 -6.77
CA MET A 253 1.99 -0.41 -7.81
C MET A 253 1.91 -1.52 -8.85
N PHE A 254 0.73 -1.74 -9.40
CA PHE A 254 0.57 -2.50 -10.63
C PHE A 254 -0.52 -1.86 -11.49
N ILE A 255 -0.38 -2.03 -12.79
CA ILE A 255 -1.31 -1.51 -13.79
C ILE A 255 -1.95 -2.71 -14.47
N ILE A 256 -3.26 -2.83 -14.30
CA ILE A 256 -4.09 -3.82 -15.00
C ILE A 256 -5.04 -3.09 -15.96
N PRO A 257 -5.07 -3.46 -17.25
CA PRO A 257 -6.05 -2.89 -18.17
C PRO A 257 -7.47 -3.28 -17.79
N SER A 258 -8.43 -2.49 -18.30
CA SER A 258 -9.86 -2.75 -18.18
C SER A 258 -10.19 -4.24 -18.37
N ILE A 259 -11.08 -4.75 -17.52
CA ILE A 259 -11.61 -6.12 -17.64
C ILE A 259 -12.62 -6.25 -18.79
N ARG A 260 -13.16 -5.12 -19.26
CA ARG A 260 -14.05 -5.02 -20.41
C ARG A 260 -13.23 -4.58 -21.61
N GLU A 261 -13.05 -5.47 -22.56
CA GLU A 261 -12.35 -5.20 -23.82
C GLU A 261 -13.35 -5.30 -24.97
N PRO A 262 -13.96 -4.17 -25.40
CA PRO A 262 -15.04 -4.21 -26.39
C PRO A 262 -14.59 -4.76 -27.75
N GLY A 263 -13.29 -4.76 -28.03
CA GLY A 263 -12.67 -5.56 -29.10
C GLY A 263 -13.22 -5.32 -30.50
N THR A 264 -13.88 -4.19 -30.75
CA THR A 264 -14.37 -3.78 -32.07
C THR A 264 -13.23 -3.29 -32.93
#